data_AF-A0AAN4Y937-F1
#
_entry.id   AF-A0AAN4Y937-F1
#
_cell.length_a   1.000
_cell.length_b   1.000
_cell.length_c   1.000
_cell.angle_alpha   90.00
_cell.angle_beta   90.00
_cell.angle_gamma   90.00
#
_symmetry.space_group_name_H-M   'P 1'
#
loop_
_entity.id
_entity.type
_entity.pdbx_description
1 polymer ?
#
loop_
_entity_poly.entity_id
_entity_poly.type
_entity_poly.pdbx_seq_one_letter_code
_entity_poly.pdbx_strand_id
1 'polypeptide(L)'
;MVVYRAPESRSPFLTSDEERQSFDFFLHQTRYRFPIDFTDPVLRAAHSDEGLARAIISFGALQQIYECGDDPSLLSPQGQFAMRQYGRALEKVRVWLGNGAKDLSLVCCLLFACFECIRGCRRAAVVHIKSGLDILLQCGEELAWDVVSRDTMISMFIRLDNQLVGLLGTSLSRTLKRDGERGSSILERVALGPNGEYVVQSLHGVLNSIFHDRLDMALIMEGHSPSVRPVDRRRTSRYLKEWHGRFVETISSPGLSRRYGTSYVGGQDPDIMRIWYIIGKMYVAVPPDGSEDAWDQFRPGFETIVSLVESYLLRTRFVIFIRANWPVWVN
;
A
#
# COMPACT_ATOMS: atom_id res chain seq x y z
N MET A 1 -10.46 37.90 27.29
CA MET A 1 -9.58 37.19 26.32
C MET A 1 -10.50 36.45 25.36
N VAL A 2 -10.68 36.98 24.15
CA VAL A 2 -11.54 36.36 23.12
C VAL A 2 -10.74 35.23 22.50
N VAL A 3 -11.13 33.98 22.79
CA VAL A 3 -10.54 32.80 22.14
C VAL A 3 -11.07 32.78 20.72
N TYR A 4 -10.22 33.19 19.76
CA TYR A 4 -10.50 33.01 18.35
C TYR A 4 -10.39 31.51 18.04
N ARG A 5 -11.51 30.78 18.10
CA ARG A 5 -11.59 29.45 17.49
C ARG A 5 -11.56 29.67 15.99
N ALA A 6 -10.49 29.19 15.33
CA ALA A 6 -10.50 29.04 13.88
C ALA A 6 -11.75 28.23 13.48
N PRO A 7 -12.41 28.54 12.35
CA PRO A 7 -13.52 27.74 11.91
C PRO A 7 -12.99 26.34 11.63
N GLU A 8 -13.46 25.36 12.41
CA GLU A 8 -13.30 23.95 12.05
C GLU A 8 -13.86 23.83 10.64
N SER A 9 -13.02 23.52 9.65
CA SER A 9 -13.47 23.20 8.30
C SER A 9 -14.17 21.85 8.35
N ARG A 10 -15.38 21.82 8.93
CA ARG A 10 -16.22 20.64 9.01
C ARG A 10 -16.55 20.25 7.59
N SER A 11 -16.11 19.06 7.19
CA SER A 11 -16.54 18.49 5.92
C SER A 11 -18.07 18.46 5.92
N PRO A 12 -18.74 19.00 4.89
CA PRO A 12 -20.21 19.12 4.87
C PRO A 12 -20.92 17.77 4.90
N PHE A 13 -20.17 16.68 4.66
CA PHE A 13 -20.68 15.32 4.60
C PHE A 13 -20.69 14.60 5.95
N LEU A 14 -20.11 15.18 7.01
CA LEU A 14 -20.05 14.59 8.36
C LEU A 14 -21.28 14.97 9.17
N THR A 15 -22.35 14.20 8.99
CA THR A 15 -23.67 14.49 9.53
C THR A 15 -23.92 13.87 10.90
N SER A 16 -23.44 12.65 11.14
CA SER A 16 -23.55 11.95 12.42
C SER A 16 -22.27 11.99 13.26
N ASP A 17 -22.39 11.69 14.56
CA ASP A 17 -21.23 11.57 15.45
C ASP A 17 -20.38 10.35 15.09
N GLU A 18 -20.97 9.24 14.62
CA GLU A 18 -20.19 8.07 14.17
C GLU A 18 -19.36 8.39 12.92
N GLU A 19 -19.89 9.22 12.01
CA GLU A 19 -19.15 9.71 10.83
C GLU A 19 -17.95 10.56 11.24
N ARG A 20 -18.14 11.50 12.18
CA ARG A 20 -17.07 12.35 12.72
C ARG A 20 -15.99 11.53 13.42
N GLN A 21 -16.39 10.66 14.34
CA GLN A 21 -15.47 9.84 15.12
C GLN A 21 -14.63 8.92 14.22
N SER A 22 -15.25 8.31 13.20
CA SER A 22 -14.55 7.43 12.26
C SER A 22 -13.59 8.20 11.35
N PHE A 23 -13.99 9.39 10.89
CA PHE A 23 -13.12 10.28 10.11
C PHE A 23 -11.93 10.77 10.95
N ASP A 24 -12.16 11.21 12.18
CA ASP A 24 -11.11 11.65 13.11
C ASP A 24 -10.14 10.52 13.43
N PHE A 25 -10.64 9.29 13.60
CA PHE A 25 -9.76 8.15 13.78
C PHE A 25 -8.89 7.88 12.56
N PHE A 26 -9.43 8.03 11.34
CA PHE A 26 -8.60 7.97 10.15
C PHE A 26 -7.51 9.05 10.19
N LEU A 27 -7.85 10.30 10.50
CA LEU A 27 -6.89 11.41 10.59
C LEU A 27 -5.79 11.16 11.63
N HIS A 28 -6.12 10.62 12.80
CA HIS A 28 -5.18 10.50 13.90
C HIS A 28 -4.39 9.20 13.92
N GLN A 29 -4.94 8.10 13.38
CA GLN A 29 -4.32 6.78 13.45
C GLN A 29 -4.04 6.19 12.07
N THR A 30 -5.01 6.20 11.17
CA THR A 30 -4.91 5.46 9.91
C THR A 30 -4.07 6.18 8.86
N ARG A 31 -4.08 7.52 8.85
CA ARG A 31 -3.44 8.34 7.81
C ARG A 31 -1.94 8.09 7.64
N TYR A 32 -1.28 7.71 8.74
CA TYR A 32 0.17 7.45 8.78
C TYR A 32 0.57 6.09 8.21
N ARG A 33 -0.41 5.23 7.87
CA ARG A 33 -0.18 3.95 7.19
C ARG A 33 0.02 4.12 5.68
N PHE A 34 -0.25 5.30 5.15
CA PHE A 34 -0.05 5.65 3.75
C PHE A 34 1.00 6.76 3.60
N PRO A 35 1.69 6.85 2.45
CA PRO A 35 2.57 7.97 2.13
C PRO A 35 1.87 9.31 2.25
N ILE A 36 2.56 10.33 2.73
CA ILE A 36 1.99 11.68 2.85
C ILE A 36 1.52 12.23 1.49
N ASP A 37 2.26 11.92 0.42
CA ASP A 37 1.93 12.29 -0.96
C ASP A 37 0.64 11.61 -1.47
N PHE A 38 0.15 10.60 -0.77
CA PHE A 38 -1.17 10.01 -0.99
C PHE A 38 -2.19 10.61 -0.02
N THR A 39 -1.90 10.59 1.27
CA THR A 39 -2.85 10.95 2.33
C THR A 39 -3.33 12.40 2.25
N ASP A 40 -2.41 13.37 2.14
CA ASP A 40 -2.75 14.79 2.16
C ASP A 40 -3.65 15.21 0.97
N PRO A 41 -3.36 14.83 -0.29
CA PRO A 41 -4.29 15.09 -1.38
C PRO A 41 -5.65 14.39 -1.21
N VAL A 42 -5.66 13.14 -0.75
CA VAL A 42 -6.90 12.38 -0.54
C VAL A 42 -7.80 13.05 0.51
N LEU A 43 -7.22 13.52 1.62
CA LEU A 43 -7.96 14.27 2.63
C LEU A 43 -8.48 15.61 2.09
N ARG A 44 -7.69 16.34 1.29
CA ARG A 44 -8.16 17.57 0.63
C ARG A 44 -9.34 17.30 -0.29
N ALA A 45 -9.27 16.26 -1.12
CA ALA A 45 -10.36 15.89 -2.01
C ALA A 45 -11.62 15.45 -1.25
N ALA A 46 -11.47 14.76 -0.12
CA ALA A 46 -12.59 14.34 0.73
C ALA A 46 -13.39 15.50 1.36
N HIS A 47 -12.85 16.73 1.38
CA HIS A 47 -13.63 17.91 1.78
C HIS A 47 -14.67 18.31 0.73
N SER A 48 -14.43 17.99 -0.54
CA SER A 48 -15.30 18.40 -1.66
C SER A 48 -16.05 17.22 -2.29
N ASP A 49 -15.58 15.99 -2.09
CA ASP A 49 -16.18 14.78 -2.64
C ASP A 49 -16.76 13.86 -1.55
N GLU A 50 -18.07 13.67 -1.62
CA GLU A 50 -18.85 12.87 -0.67
C GLU A 50 -18.52 11.35 -0.76
N GLY A 51 -18.24 10.84 -1.95
CA GLY A 51 -17.93 9.42 -2.14
C GLY A 51 -16.60 9.05 -1.49
N LEU A 52 -15.60 9.92 -1.66
CA LEU A 52 -14.28 9.74 -1.08
C LEU A 52 -14.32 9.94 0.44
N ALA A 53 -15.07 10.93 0.93
CA ALA A 53 -15.30 11.10 2.36
C ALA A 53 -15.88 9.82 2.99
N ARG A 54 -16.88 9.20 2.35
CA ARG A 54 -17.45 7.93 2.82
C ARG A 54 -16.48 6.76 2.77
N ALA A 55 -15.63 6.68 1.75
CA ALA A 55 -14.57 5.66 1.69
C ALA A 55 -13.62 5.80 2.90
N ILE A 56 -13.18 7.02 3.21
CA ILE A 56 -12.32 7.32 4.36
C ILE A 56 -13.03 6.99 5.68
N ILE A 57 -14.29 7.39 5.85
CA ILE A 57 -15.09 7.08 7.04
C ILE A 57 -15.22 5.56 7.23
N SER A 58 -15.54 4.83 6.15
CA SER A 58 -15.67 3.37 6.21
C SER A 58 -14.38 2.69 6.65
N PHE A 59 -13.24 3.19 6.15
CA PHE A 59 -11.93 2.65 6.48
C PHE A 59 -11.50 3.03 7.90
N GLY A 60 -11.80 4.25 8.34
CA GLY A 60 -11.59 4.70 9.72
C GLY A 60 -12.38 3.85 10.73
N ALA A 61 -13.67 3.59 10.45
CA ALA A 61 -14.50 2.73 11.27
C ALA A 61 -13.98 1.28 11.33
N LEU A 62 -13.55 0.72 10.18
CA LEU A 62 -12.94 -0.61 10.16
C LEU A 62 -11.64 -0.66 10.96
N GLN A 63 -10.79 0.37 10.84
CA GLN A 63 -9.53 0.41 11.57
C GLN A 63 -9.74 0.50 13.09
N GLN A 64 -10.76 1.22 13.55
CA GLN A 64 -11.16 1.21 14.97
C GLN A 64 -11.50 -0.19 15.46
N ILE A 65 -12.27 -0.94 14.68
CA ILE A 65 -12.61 -2.34 15.01
C ILE A 65 -11.34 -3.19 15.07
N TYR A 66 -10.45 -3.02 14.10
CA TYR A 66 -9.20 -3.78 14.04
C TYR A 66 -8.24 -3.47 15.21
N GLU A 67 -8.16 -2.21 15.65
CA GLU A 67 -7.22 -1.79 16.70
C GLU A 67 -7.77 -1.91 18.12
N CYS A 68 -9.07 -1.72 18.30
CA CYS A 68 -9.68 -1.55 19.61
C CYS A 68 -10.85 -2.50 19.87
N GLY A 69 -11.29 -3.28 18.88
CA GLY A 69 -12.48 -4.13 18.98
C GLY A 69 -12.20 -5.62 18.83
N ASP A 70 -13.20 -6.40 19.24
CA ASP A 70 -13.27 -7.86 19.05
C ASP A 70 -14.43 -8.21 18.09
N ASP A 71 -14.44 -7.63 16.88
CA ASP A 71 -15.45 -7.94 15.85
C ASP A 71 -14.83 -8.22 14.47
N PRO A 72 -14.14 -9.36 14.30
CA PRO A 72 -13.58 -9.76 13.00
C PRO A 72 -14.67 -10.05 11.96
N SER A 73 -15.90 -10.34 12.41
CA SER A 73 -17.04 -10.66 11.54
C SER A 73 -17.82 -9.45 11.02
N LEU A 74 -17.53 -8.24 11.53
CA LEU A 74 -18.26 -7.00 11.26
C LEU A 74 -19.77 -7.09 11.57
N LEU A 75 -20.13 -7.85 12.61
CA LEU A 75 -21.53 -8.03 13.03
C LEU A 75 -22.00 -6.97 14.03
N SER A 76 -21.06 -6.30 14.71
CA SER A 76 -21.35 -5.19 15.63
C SER A 76 -22.00 -4.01 14.92
N PRO A 77 -22.66 -3.09 15.65
CA PRO A 77 -23.18 -1.85 15.08
C PRO A 77 -22.13 -1.05 14.32
N GLN A 78 -20.89 -1.01 14.81
CA GLN A 78 -19.75 -0.35 14.17
C GLN A 78 -19.32 -1.06 12.89
N GLY A 79 -19.29 -2.40 12.89
CA GLY A 79 -19.00 -3.22 11.71
C GLY A 79 -20.04 -3.02 10.61
N GLN A 80 -21.32 -3.02 10.97
CA GLN A 80 -22.40 -2.72 10.05
C GLN A 80 -22.34 -1.27 9.53
N PHE A 81 -21.98 -0.30 10.38
CA PHE A 81 -21.76 1.08 9.97
C PHE A 81 -20.63 1.20 8.94
N ALA A 82 -19.48 0.57 9.20
CA ALA A 82 -18.35 0.54 8.27
C ALA A 82 -18.77 -0.02 6.90
N MET A 83 -19.49 -1.15 6.89
CA MET A 83 -20.00 -1.77 5.67
C MET A 83 -21.05 -0.92 4.94
N ARG A 84 -21.93 -0.20 5.67
CA ARG A 84 -22.88 0.74 5.05
C ARG A 84 -22.17 1.89 4.35
N GLN A 85 -21.18 2.50 4.98
CA GLN A 85 -20.42 3.61 4.38
C GLN A 85 -19.58 3.13 3.19
N TYR A 86 -18.98 1.95 3.29
CA TYR A 86 -18.31 1.28 2.18
C TYR A 86 -19.26 1.09 0.98
N GLY A 87 -20.47 0.57 1.21
CA GLY A 87 -21.47 0.37 0.16
C GLY A 87 -21.87 1.68 -0.53
N ARG A 88 -22.15 2.73 0.24
CA ARG A 88 -22.48 4.08 -0.28
C ARG A 88 -21.32 4.70 -1.08
N ALA A 89 -20.08 4.47 -0.66
CA ALA A 89 -18.91 4.93 -1.40
C ALA A 89 -18.76 4.17 -2.73
N LEU A 90 -19.01 2.86 -2.74
CA LEU A 90 -18.95 2.02 -3.95
C LEU A 90 -20.01 2.44 -4.99
N GLU A 91 -21.21 2.85 -4.56
CA GLU A 91 -22.23 3.41 -5.44
C GLU A 91 -21.74 4.67 -6.17
N LYS A 92 -21.02 5.56 -5.47
CA LYS A 92 -20.43 6.76 -6.08
C LYS A 92 -19.32 6.40 -7.09
N VAL A 93 -18.47 5.43 -6.76
CA VAL A 93 -17.43 4.95 -7.69
C VAL A 93 -18.02 4.47 -9.01
N ARG A 94 -19.16 3.75 -8.99
CA ARG A 94 -19.84 3.29 -10.21
C ARG A 94 -20.28 4.47 -11.09
N VAL A 95 -20.76 5.55 -10.48
CA VAL A 95 -21.13 6.78 -11.20
C VAL A 95 -19.90 7.47 -11.80
N TRP A 96 -18.81 7.57 -11.05
CA TRP A 96 -17.56 8.19 -11.53
C TRP A 96 -16.95 7.48 -12.74
N LEU A 97 -16.99 6.15 -12.74
CA LEU A 97 -16.51 5.36 -13.87
C LEU A 97 -17.29 5.67 -15.16
N GLY A 98 -18.60 5.96 -15.06
CA GLY A 98 -19.41 6.40 -16.20
C GLY A 98 -19.17 7.85 -16.63
N ASN A 99 -18.78 8.71 -15.70
CA ASN A 99 -18.65 10.16 -15.92
C ASN A 99 -17.19 10.63 -16.15
N GLY A 100 -16.22 9.71 -16.21
CA GLY A 100 -14.82 10.04 -16.47
C GLY A 100 -14.00 10.50 -15.25
N ALA A 101 -14.56 10.46 -14.03
CA ALA A 101 -13.86 10.82 -12.79
C ALA A 101 -12.98 9.67 -12.25
N LYS A 102 -12.11 9.16 -13.11
CA LYS A 102 -11.38 7.90 -12.89
C LYS A 102 -10.29 7.99 -11.81
N ASP A 103 -9.76 9.19 -11.53
CA ASP A 103 -8.76 9.39 -10.45
C ASP A 103 -9.36 9.08 -9.06
N LEU A 104 -10.57 9.58 -8.80
CA LEU A 104 -11.31 9.27 -7.57
C LEU A 104 -11.61 7.76 -7.46
N SER A 105 -11.95 7.12 -8.58
CA SER A 105 -12.14 5.67 -8.63
C SER A 105 -10.87 4.90 -8.26
N LEU A 106 -9.69 5.34 -8.72
CA LEU A 106 -8.40 4.73 -8.38
C LEU A 106 -8.09 4.82 -6.89
N VAL A 107 -8.29 6.00 -6.29
CA VAL A 107 -8.12 6.20 -4.85
C VAL A 107 -9.05 5.28 -4.05
N CYS A 108 -10.32 5.19 -4.44
CA CYS A 108 -11.27 4.30 -3.80
C CYS A 108 -10.91 2.82 -3.98
N CYS A 109 -10.46 2.38 -5.17
CA CYS A 109 -9.97 1.02 -5.38
C CYS A 109 -8.83 0.67 -4.40
N LEU A 110 -7.88 1.58 -4.19
CA LEU A 110 -6.80 1.41 -3.22
C LEU A 110 -7.32 1.30 -1.78
N LEU A 111 -8.19 2.22 -1.36
CA LEU A 111 -8.77 2.20 -0.01
C LEU A 111 -9.62 0.94 0.24
N PHE A 112 -10.42 0.51 -0.75
CA PHE A 112 -11.23 -0.71 -0.66
C PHE A 112 -10.38 -1.98 -0.69
N ALA A 113 -9.30 -2.01 -1.45
CA ALA A 113 -8.34 -3.12 -1.37
C ALA A 113 -7.78 -3.25 0.05
N CYS A 114 -7.34 -2.13 0.65
CA CYS A 114 -6.89 -2.11 2.05
C CYS A 114 -8.00 -2.53 3.03
N PHE A 115 -9.23 -2.05 2.82
CA PHE A 115 -10.39 -2.42 3.64
C PHE A 115 -10.60 -3.93 3.63
N GLU A 116 -10.66 -4.54 2.45
CA GLU A 116 -10.89 -5.98 2.32
C GLU A 116 -9.71 -6.81 2.85
N CYS A 117 -8.47 -6.29 2.76
CA CYS A 117 -7.31 -6.91 3.40
C CYS A 117 -7.44 -6.96 4.92
N ILE A 118 -7.82 -5.84 5.58
CA ILE A 118 -8.00 -5.79 7.04
C ILE A 118 -9.15 -6.71 7.48
N ARG A 119 -10.23 -6.74 6.70
CA ARG A 119 -11.37 -7.63 6.93
C ARG A 119 -11.03 -9.12 6.67
N GLY A 120 -9.92 -9.41 6.01
CA GLY A 120 -9.52 -10.77 5.62
C GLY A 120 -10.23 -11.32 4.37
N CYS A 121 -10.97 -10.50 3.62
CA CYS A 121 -11.66 -10.90 2.39
C CYS A 121 -10.71 -10.83 1.17
N ARG A 122 -9.79 -11.78 1.09
CA ARG A 122 -8.75 -11.87 0.05
C ARG A 122 -9.29 -11.71 -1.38
N ARG A 123 -10.38 -12.40 -1.71
CA ARG A 123 -10.97 -12.35 -3.06
C ARG A 123 -11.47 -10.94 -3.43
N ALA A 124 -12.11 -10.25 -2.49
CA ALA A 124 -12.60 -8.89 -2.72
C ALA A 124 -11.44 -7.89 -2.83
N ALA A 125 -10.39 -8.05 -2.02
CA ALA A 125 -9.17 -7.26 -2.14
C ALA A 125 -8.58 -7.38 -3.56
N VAL A 126 -8.43 -8.60 -4.08
CA VAL A 126 -7.91 -8.82 -5.45
C VAL A 126 -8.78 -8.16 -6.51
N VAL A 127 -10.11 -8.20 -6.38
CA VAL A 127 -11.03 -7.53 -7.31
C VAL A 127 -10.78 -6.02 -7.35
N HIS A 128 -10.58 -5.37 -6.20
CA HIS A 128 -10.30 -3.93 -6.14
C HIS A 128 -8.93 -3.57 -6.68
N ILE A 129 -7.90 -4.36 -6.34
CA ILE A 129 -6.54 -4.17 -6.88
C ILE A 129 -6.58 -4.28 -8.41
N LYS A 130 -7.24 -5.31 -8.94
CA LYS A 130 -7.40 -5.50 -10.38
C LYS A 130 -8.12 -4.31 -11.02
N SER A 131 -9.28 -3.94 -10.51
CA SER A 131 -10.09 -2.87 -11.08
C SER A 131 -9.30 -1.56 -11.12
N GLY A 132 -8.53 -1.26 -10.07
CA GLY A 132 -7.64 -0.11 -10.04
C GLY A 132 -6.53 -0.17 -11.10
N LEU A 133 -5.88 -1.32 -11.25
CA LEU A 133 -4.86 -1.51 -12.31
C LEU A 133 -5.45 -1.41 -13.73
N ASP A 134 -6.63 -1.96 -13.98
CA ASP A 134 -7.32 -1.86 -15.27
C ASP A 134 -7.58 -0.38 -15.61
N ILE A 135 -8.04 0.40 -14.64
CA ILE A 135 -8.24 1.86 -14.80
C ILE A 135 -6.90 2.57 -15.06
N LEU A 136 -5.84 2.23 -14.31
CA LEU A 136 -4.49 2.81 -14.50
C LEU A 136 -3.97 2.59 -15.92
N LEU A 137 -4.17 1.40 -16.49
CA LEU A 137 -3.73 1.06 -17.83
C LEU A 137 -4.53 1.76 -18.91
N GLN A 138 -5.86 1.78 -18.76
CA GLN A 138 -6.75 2.36 -19.75
C GLN A 138 -6.61 3.88 -19.85
N CYS A 139 -6.11 4.55 -18.81
CA CYS A 139 -6.12 6.01 -18.71
C CYS A 139 -4.72 6.62 -18.61
N GLY A 140 -3.67 5.80 -18.77
CA GLY A 140 -2.32 6.05 -18.25
C GLY A 140 -1.76 7.47 -18.45
N GLU A 141 -1.93 8.08 -19.62
CA GLU A 141 -1.48 9.45 -19.92
C GLU A 141 -2.63 10.46 -20.07
N GLU A 142 -3.86 9.98 -20.23
CA GLU A 142 -5.06 10.81 -20.50
C GLU A 142 -5.74 11.32 -19.21
N LEU A 143 -5.39 10.73 -18.06
CA LEU A 143 -5.91 11.17 -16.77
C LEU A 143 -5.27 12.50 -16.35
N ALA A 144 -6.07 13.42 -15.79
CA ALA A 144 -5.58 14.71 -15.29
C ALA A 144 -4.77 14.59 -13.98
N TRP A 145 -4.91 13.47 -13.24
CA TRP A 145 -4.23 13.24 -11.95
C TRP A 145 -4.47 14.37 -10.94
N ASP A 146 -5.71 14.89 -10.90
CA ASP A 146 -6.12 16.04 -10.09
C ASP A 146 -6.08 15.77 -8.58
N VAL A 147 -6.23 14.51 -8.18
CA VAL A 147 -6.28 14.10 -6.77
C VAL A 147 -4.89 13.66 -6.33
N VAL A 148 -4.40 12.54 -6.85
CA VAL A 148 -3.09 11.97 -6.46
C VAL A 148 -2.21 11.85 -7.70
N SER A 149 -0.91 12.15 -7.55
CA SER A 149 0.03 12.01 -8.66
C SER A 149 0.07 10.58 -9.20
N ARG A 150 0.29 10.47 -10.51
CA ARG A 150 0.48 9.20 -11.22
C ARG A 150 1.53 8.31 -10.55
N ASP A 151 2.68 8.87 -10.21
CA ASP A 151 3.80 8.12 -9.66
C ASP A 151 3.49 7.59 -8.26
N THR A 152 2.83 8.40 -7.42
CA THR A 152 2.33 7.96 -6.12
C THR A 152 1.34 6.81 -6.27
N MET A 153 0.36 6.93 -7.17
CA MET A 153 -0.64 5.87 -7.39
C MET A 153 -0.01 4.58 -7.91
N ILE A 154 0.87 4.67 -8.90
CA ILE A 154 1.61 3.50 -9.40
C ILE A 154 2.41 2.84 -8.28
N SER A 155 3.13 3.62 -7.48
CA SER A 155 3.88 3.08 -6.35
C SER A 155 2.97 2.34 -5.35
N MET A 156 1.78 2.87 -5.07
CA MET A 156 0.83 2.23 -4.15
C MET A 156 0.28 0.91 -4.70
N PHE A 157 -0.06 0.85 -5.99
CA PHE A 157 -0.52 -0.39 -6.62
C PHE A 157 0.59 -1.43 -6.77
N ILE A 158 1.84 -1.03 -7.04
CA ILE A 158 3.01 -1.93 -6.97
C ILE A 158 3.13 -2.57 -5.59
N ARG A 159 2.97 -1.78 -4.53
CA ARG A 159 3.04 -2.29 -3.15
C ARG A 159 1.95 -3.31 -2.86
N LEU A 160 0.73 -3.07 -3.31
CA LEU A 160 -0.39 -4.01 -3.15
C LEU A 160 -0.15 -5.30 -3.92
N ASP A 161 0.35 -5.21 -5.15
CA ASP A 161 0.66 -6.39 -5.97
C ASP A 161 1.81 -7.21 -5.37
N ASN A 162 2.85 -6.57 -4.83
CA ASN A 162 3.89 -7.26 -4.05
C ASN A 162 3.31 -8.06 -2.88
N GLN A 163 2.37 -7.46 -2.14
CA GLN A 163 1.70 -8.13 -1.03
C GLN A 163 0.86 -9.30 -1.52
N LEU A 164 0.20 -9.17 -2.67
CA LEU A 164 -0.59 -10.24 -3.26
C LEU A 164 0.28 -11.46 -3.61
N VAL A 165 1.38 -11.25 -4.32
CA VAL A 165 2.30 -12.33 -4.70
C VAL A 165 2.92 -12.97 -3.46
N GLY A 166 3.41 -12.17 -2.52
CA GLY A 166 4.08 -12.66 -1.32
C GLY A 166 3.16 -13.36 -0.31
N LEU A 167 1.91 -12.89 -0.15
CA LEU A 167 0.98 -13.42 0.86
C LEU A 167 0.08 -14.53 0.33
N LEU A 168 -0.34 -14.43 -0.94
CA LEU A 168 -1.38 -15.30 -1.51
C LEU A 168 -0.86 -16.26 -2.56
N GLY A 169 0.43 -16.23 -2.90
CA GLY A 169 1.04 -17.14 -3.87
C GLY A 169 0.38 -17.06 -5.25
N THR A 170 -0.22 -15.92 -5.59
CA THR A 170 -0.91 -15.69 -6.85
C THR A 170 -0.51 -14.34 -7.40
N SER A 171 -0.47 -14.23 -8.72
CA SER A 171 -0.37 -12.95 -9.41
C SER A 171 -1.76 -12.50 -9.81
N LEU A 172 -1.91 -11.18 -9.99
CA LEU A 172 -3.08 -10.63 -10.66
C LEU A 172 -3.32 -11.34 -11.99
N SER A 173 -2.31 -11.49 -12.85
CA SER A 173 -2.42 -12.17 -14.15
C SER A 173 -3.09 -13.56 -14.08
N ARG A 174 -2.93 -14.32 -12.99
CA ARG A 174 -3.54 -15.65 -12.82
C ARG A 174 -4.95 -15.65 -12.27
N THR A 175 -5.30 -14.70 -11.39
CA THR A 175 -6.70 -14.51 -10.98
C THR A 175 -7.59 -14.08 -12.17
N LEU A 176 -6.97 -13.70 -13.29
CA LEU A 176 -7.59 -13.00 -14.41
C LEU A 176 -7.55 -13.75 -15.74
N LYS A 177 -7.25 -15.06 -15.78
CA LYS A 177 -7.52 -15.85 -16.99
C LYS A 177 -9.02 -15.83 -17.28
N ARG A 178 -9.47 -14.85 -18.09
CA ARG A 178 -10.44 -15.09 -19.14
C ARG A 178 -9.68 -15.77 -20.28
N ASP A 179 -10.24 -16.84 -20.82
CA ASP A 179 -9.64 -17.58 -21.93
C ASP A 179 -9.10 -16.63 -23.02
N GLY A 180 -7.83 -16.80 -23.39
CA GLY A 180 -7.28 -16.25 -24.62
C GLY A 180 -6.50 -14.93 -24.54
N GLU A 181 -6.52 -14.18 -23.43
CA GLU A 181 -5.73 -12.94 -23.34
C GLU A 181 -4.32 -13.19 -22.80
N ARG A 182 -3.32 -12.96 -23.66
CA ARG A 182 -1.91 -12.82 -23.23
C ARG A 182 -1.82 -11.52 -22.42
N GLY A 183 -2.13 -11.62 -21.13
CA GLY A 183 -2.07 -10.50 -20.19
C GLY A 183 -0.69 -9.87 -20.24
N SER A 184 -0.59 -8.75 -20.95
CA SER A 184 0.61 -7.94 -20.99
C SER A 184 0.80 -7.39 -19.58
N SER A 185 1.69 -8.00 -18.80
CA SER A 185 2.84 -7.26 -18.29
C SER A 185 2.53 -5.95 -17.53
N ILE A 186 1.40 -5.88 -16.82
CA ILE A 186 0.83 -4.64 -16.23
C ILE A 186 1.86 -3.85 -15.40
N LEU A 187 2.86 -4.54 -14.84
CA LEU A 187 3.99 -3.98 -14.10
C LEU A 187 5.38 -4.30 -14.66
N GLU A 188 5.47 -5.04 -15.76
CA GLU A 188 6.73 -5.55 -16.32
C GLU A 188 7.66 -4.43 -16.80
N ARG A 189 7.18 -3.19 -16.91
CA ARG A 189 7.98 -2.04 -17.34
C ARG A 189 7.66 -0.72 -16.63
N VAL A 190 7.42 -0.70 -15.32
CA VAL A 190 7.86 0.50 -14.58
C VAL A 190 9.38 0.44 -14.59
N ALA A 191 9.94 1.09 -15.62
CA ALA A 191 11.32 0.97 -16.00
C ALA A 191 12.21 1.12 -14.77
N LEU A 192 13.16 0.19 -14.61
CA LEU A 192 14.40 0.44 -13.89
C LEU A 192 15.13 1.56 -14.63
N GLY A 193 14.64 2.79 -14.44
CA GLY A 193 15.31 4.00 -14.85
C GLY A 193 16.56 4.13 -13.99
N PRO A 194 17.69 4.57 -14.56
CA PRO A 194 18.91 4.82 -13.79
C PRO A 194 18.69 5.85 -12.66
N ASN A 195 17.61 6.64 -12.71
CA ASN A 195 17.29 7.73 -11.80
C ASN A 195 15.82 7.68 -11.34
N GLY A 196 15.44 6.70 -10.52
CA GLY A 196 14.22 6.87 -9.72
C GLY A 196 14.44 7.99 -8.71
N GLU A 197 13.73 9.12 -8.84
CA GLU A 197 13.83 10.26 -7.91
C GLU A 197 13.47 9.87 -6.46
N TYR A 198 12.72 8.77 -6.29
CA TYR A 198 12.30 8.26 -4.98
C TYR A 198 12.90 6.88 -4.69
N VAL A 199 13.86 6.84 -3.76
CA VAL A 199 14.55 5.62 -3.33
C VAL A 199 13.56 4.52 -2.91
N VAL A 200 12.52 4.85 -2.15
CA VAL A 200 11.51 3.88 -1.66
C VAL A 200 10.75 3.21 -2.82
N GLN A 201 10.20 4.00 -3.74
CA GLN A 201 9.40 3.50 -4.87
C GLN A 201 10.23 2.57 -5.75
N SER A 202 11.50 2.93 -5.94
CA SER A 202 12.44 2.19 -6.77
C SER A 202 12.80 0.79 -6.20
N LEU A 203 12.67 0.58 -4.88
CA LEU A 203 12.82 -0.75 -4.27
C LEU A 203 11.58 -1.62 -4.54
N HIS A 204 10.39 -1.06 -4.35
CA HIS A 204 9.13 -1.80 -4.52
C HIS A 204 8.99 -2.34 -5.95
N GLY A 205 9.38 -1.57 -6.97
CA GLY A 205 9.36 -2.02 -8.36
C GLY A 205 10.31 -3.20 -8.64
N VAL A 206 11.52 -3.19 -8.06
CA VAL A 206 12.46 -4.30 -8.20
C VAL A 206 11.96 -5.56 -7.50
N LEU A 207 11.43 -5.40 -6.29
CA LEU A 207 10.84 -6.50 -5.54
C LEU A 207 9.66 -7.10 -6.27
N ASN A 208 8.86 -6.27 -6.94
CA ASN A 208 7.78 -6.73 -7.80
C ASN A 208 8.29 -7.66 -8.90
N SER A 209 9.32 -7.23 -9.62
CA SER A 209 9.94 -8.07 -10.65
C SER A 209 10.47 -9.38 -10.07
N ILE A 210 11.14 -9.34 -8.91
CA ILE A 210 11.68 -10.53 -8.24
C ILE A 210 10.57 -11.49 -7.82
N PHE A 211 9.50 -11.00 -7.20
CA PHE A 211 8.41 -11.83 -6.68
C PHE A 211 7.61 -12.47 -7.82
N HIS A 212 7.35 -11.76 -8.91
CA HIS A 212 6.71 -12.33 -10.09
C HIS A 212 7.58 -13.38 -10.79
N ASP A 213 8.89 -13.13 -10.94
CA ASP A 213 9.81 -14.14 -11.47
C ASP A 213 9.77 -15.43 -10.63
N ARG A 214 9.76 -15.28 -9.29
CA ARG A 214 9.67 -16.43 -8.38
C ARG A 214 8.36 -17.18 -8.45
N LEU A 215 7.26 -16.46 -8.55
CA LEU A 215 5.96 -17.06 -8.76
C LEU A 215 5.90 -17.81 -10.09
N ASP A 216 6.35 -17.20 -11.19
CA ASP A 216 6.38 -17.85 -12.50
C ASP A 216 7.24 -19.12 -12.49
N MET A 217 8.38 -19.12 -11.79
CA MET A 217 9.20 -20.33 -11.62
C MET A 217 8.47 -21.44 -10.87
N ALA A 218 7.82 -21.12 -9.73
CA ALA A 218 7.03 -22.10 -8.98
C ALA A 218 5.94 -22.73 -9.86
N LEU A 219 5.36 -21.94 -10.77
CA LEU A 219 4.32 -22.40 -11.67
C LEU A 219 4.81 -23.26 -12.81
N ILE A 220 5.99 -22.96 -13.34
CA ILE A 220 6.67 -23.82 -14.31
C ILE A 220 6.95 -25.19 -13.67
N MET A 221 7.36 -25.22 -12.40
CA MET A 221 7.55 -26.48 -11.66
C MET A 221 6.24 -27.26 -11.48
N GLU A 222 5.10 -26.57 -11.37
CA GLU A 222 3.75 -27.17 -11.36
C GLU A 222 3.23 -27.54 -12.77
N GLY A 223 4.03 -27.39 -13.83
CA GLY A 223 3.67 -27.76 -15.20
C GLY A 223 2.89 -26.69 -15.98
N HIS A 224 2.84 -25.44 -15.49
CA HIS A 224 2.22 -24.34 -16.22
C HIS A 224 3.18 -23.72 -17.26
N SER A 225 2.65 -23.20 -18.37
CA SER A 225 3.44 -22.51 -19.38
C SER A 225 3.95 -21.14 -18.89
N PRO A 226 5.18 -20.74 -19.26
CA PRO A 226 5.74 -19.46 -18.85
C PRO A 226 4.96 -18.28 -19.45
N SER A 227 4.63 -17.28 -18.63
CA SER A 227 4.02 -16.02 -19.06
C SER A 227 5.04 -14.96 -19.48
N VAL A 228 6.24 -14.96 -18.88
CA VAL A 228 7.19 -13.83 -18.92
C VAL A 228 8.64 -14.33 -19.05
N ARG A 229 9.55 -13.46 -19.54
CA ARG A 229 10.99 -13.74 -19.59
C ARG A 229 11.61 -13.67 -18.18
N PRO A 230 12.50 -14.60 -17.80
CA PRO A 230 13.14 -14.58 -16.49
C PRO A 230 13.90 -13.29 -16.21
N VAL A 231 13.90 -12.86 -14.95
CA VAL A 231 14.67 -11.70 -14.49
C VAL A 231 16.17 -11.97 -14.58
N ASP A 232 16.93 -11.01 -15.12
CA ASP A 232 18.40 -11.07 -15.12
C ASP A 232 18.93 -10.88 -13.69
N ARG A 233 19.26 -12.00 -13.05
CA ARG A 233 19.79 -12.06 -11.68
C ARG A 233 21.02 -11.18 -11.46
N ARG A 234 21.93 -11.09 -12.43
CA ARG A 234 23.16 -10.28 -12.30
C ARG A 234 22.81 -8.80 -12.32
N ARG A 235 21.95 -8.39 -13.25
CA ARG A 235 21.46 -7.01 -13.34
C ARG A 235 20.70 -6.60 -12.08
N THR A 236 19.81 -7.46 -11.59
CA THR A 236 19.00 -7.19 -10.40
C THR A 236 19.85 -7.11 -9.14
N SER A 237 20.82 -8.02 -8.98
CA SER A 237 21.78 -7.98 -7.87
C SER A 237 22.60 -6.68 -7.85
N ARG A 238 23.11 -6.25 -9.02
CA ARG A 238 23.82 -4.97 -9.16
C ARG A 238 22.92 -3.78 -8.78
N TYR A 239 21.68 -3.77 -9.28
CA TYR A 239 20.71 -2.72 -8.97
C TYR A 239 20.43 -2.63 -7.47
N LEU A 240 20.16 -3.76 -6.79
CA LEU A 240 19.91 -3.78 -5.35
C LEU A 240 21.10 -3.21 -4.56
N LYS A 241 22.34 -3.50 -4.99
CA LYS A 241 23.55 -2.95 -4.38
C LYS A 241 23.66 -1.43 -4.55
N GLU A 242 23.42 -0.93 -5.77
CA GLU A 242 23.42 0.51 -6.08
C GLU A 242 22.30 1.25 -5.32
N TRP A 243 21.11 0.64 -5.26
CA TRP A 243 19.98 1.13 -4.49
C TRP A 243 20.33 1.25 -2.99
N HIS A 244 20.98 0.23 -2.42
CA HIS A 244 21.34 0.24 -1.00
C HIS A 244 22.35 1.35 -0.68
N GLY A 245 23.31 1.62 -1.57
CA GLY A 245 24.23 2.76 -1.43
C GLY A 245 23.48 4.09 -1.35
N ARG A 246 22.58 4.34 -2.32
CA ARG A 246 21.74 5.56 -2.33
C ARG A 246 20.84 5.67 -1.10
N PHE A 247 20.27 4.54 -0.66
CA PHE A 247 19.45 4.49 0.55
C PHE A 247 20.24 4.88 1.79
N VAL A 248 21.44 4.32 1.97
CA VAL A 248 22.34 4.65 3.10
C VAL A 248 22.73 6.13 3.08
N GLU A 249 23.09 6.68 1.91
CA GLU A 249 23.40 8.11 1.75
C GLU A 249 22.21 9.01 2.14
N THR A 250 21.00 8.60 1.74
CA THR A 250 19.76 9.34 2.01
C THR A 250 19.41 9.34 3.50
N ILE A 251 19.55 8.21 4.20
CA ILE A 251 19.26 8.14 5.64
C ILE A 251 20.33 8.85 6.49
N SER A 252 21.57 8.93 6.01
CA SER A 252 22.67 9.58 6.73
C SER A 252 22.70 11.11 6.57
N SER A 253 21.93 11.68 5.63
CA SER A 253 21.96 13.11 5.30
C SER A 253 20.58 13.77 5.46
N PRO A 254 20.30 14.47 6.58
CA PRO A 254 18.98 15.06 6.84
C PRO A 254 18.51 16.06 5.77
N GLY A 255 19.44 16.78 5.12
CA GLY A 255 19.13 17.77 4.08
C GLY A 255 18.66 17.17 2.74
N LEU A 256 19.06 15.94 2.43
CA LEU A 256 18.61 15.21 1.22
C LEU A 256 17.22 14.58 1.42
N SER A 257 16.79 14.42 2.67
CA SER A 257 15.47 13.88 3.01
C SER A 257 14.32 14.75 2.46
N ARG A 258 14.54 16.06 2.38
CA ARG A 258 13.57 17.02 1.81
C ARG A 258 13.65 17.09 0.28
N ARG A 259 14.79 16.72 -0.32
CA ARG A 259 15.04 16.72 -1.77
C ARG A 259 14.53 15.46 -2.46
N TYR A 260 14.52 14.33 -1.77
CA TYR A 260 13.98 13.04 -2.23
C TYR A 260 12.58 12.71 -1.66
N GLY A 261 11.88 13.72 -1.12
CA GLY A 261 10.51 13.60 -0.57
C GLY A 261 10.34 12.58 0.56
N THR A 262 11.41 12.20 1.27
CA THR A 262 11.32 11.35 2.45
C THR A 262 10.94 12.20 3.66
N SER A 263 9.68 12.67 3.69
CA SER A 263 9.06 13.01 4.95
C SER A 263 8.91 11.70 5.75
N TYR A 264 9.82 11.46 6.69
CA TYR A 264 9.80 10.33 7.64
C TYR A 264 8.49 10.23 8.44
N VAL A 265 7.58 11.20 8.28
CA VAL A 265 6.27 11.25 8.94
C VAL A 265 5.21 10.40 8.21
N GLY A 266 5.48 9.83 7.02
CA GLY A 266 4.49 8.95 6.36
C GLY A 266 5.00 7.93 5.33
N GLY A 267 6.29 7.88 5.00
CA GLY A 267 6.77 7.11 3.84
C GLY A 267 6.83 5.58 4.00
N GLN A 268 7.90 5.07 4.63
CA GLN A 268 8.06 3.72 5.18
C GLN A 268 9.27 3.75 6.13
N ASP A 269 9.21 3.04 7.25
CA ASP A 269 10.28 3.02 8.25
C ASP A 269 11.60 2.46 7.66
N PRO A 270 12.78 3.05 7.97
CA PRO A 270 14.07 2.59 7.45
C PRO A 270 14.38 1.12 7.69
N ASP A 271 13.93 0.56 8.82
CA ASP A 271 14.16 -0.84 9.15
C ASP A 271 13.28 -1.74 8.26
N ILE A 272 12.05 -1.31 7.94
CA ILE A 272 11.19 -1.99 6.96
C ILE A 272 11.83 -1.98 5.57
N MET A 273 12.45 -0.88 5.15
CA MET A 273 13.20 -0.80 3.89
C MET A 273 14.40 -1.75 3.86
N ARG A 274 15.15 -1.85 4.96
CA ARG A 274 16.27 -2.78 5.09
C ARG A 274 15.81 -4.24 5.04
N ILE A 275 14.71 -4.57 5.71
CA ILE A 275 14.11 -5.92 5.67
C ILE A 275 13.80 -6.31 4.22
N TRP A 276 13.09 -5.43 3.50
CA TRP A 276 12.72 -5.69 2.11
C TRP A 276 13.94 -5.84 1.18
N TYR A 277 14.99 -5.05 1.40
CA TYR A 277 16.25 -5.21 0.67
C TYR A 277 16.94 -6.56 0.95
N ILE A 278 17.00 -6.98 2.22
CA ILE A 278 17.58 -8.28 2.60
C ILE A 278 16.80 -9.42 1.95
N ILE A 279 15.46 -9.37 2.02
CA ILE A 279 14.56 -10.34 1.38
C ILE A 279 14.82 -10.39 -0.13
N GLY A 280 14.84 -9.23 -0.81
CA GLY A 280 15.10 -9.16 -2.25
C GLY A 280 16.44 -9.78 -2.64
N LYS A 281 17.50 -9.53 -1.84
CA LYS A 281 18.82 -10.15 -2.05
C LYS A 281 18.78 -11.68 -1.93
N MET A 282 18.12 -12.20 -0.90
CA MET A 282 17.99 -13.65 -0.70
C MET A 282 17.26 -14.29 -1.89
N TYR A 283 16.13 -13.71 -2.30
CA TYR A 283 15.38 -14.19 -3.45
C TYR A 283 16.14 -14.11 -4.77
N VAL A 284 17.10 -13.21 -4.95
CA VAL A 284 17.94 -13.19 -6.17
C VAL A 284 19.06 -14.25 -6.10
N ALA A 285 19.57 -14.51 -4.89
CA ALA A 285 20.71 -15.38 -4.68
C ALA A 285 20.36 -16.89 -4.69
N VAL A 286 19.18 -17.27 -4.19
CA VAL A 286 18.75 -18.69 -4.17
C VAL A 286 18.59 -19.20 -5.62
N PRO A 287 19.06 -20.40 -5.97
CA PRO A 287 18.70 -21.03 -7.25
C PRO A 287 17.17 -21.25 -7.37
N PRO A 288 16.58 -21.31 -8.57
CA PRO A 288 15.16 -21.67 -8.73
C PRO A 288 14.89 -23.13 -8.35
N ASP A 289 15.85 -24.00 -8.61
CA ASP A 289 15.87 -25.45 -8.44
C ASP A 289 16.67 -25.90 -7.21
N GLY A 290 17.02 -24.95 -6.34
CA GLY A 290 17.77 -25.24 -5.13
C GLY A 290 16.95 -26.08 -4.15
N SER A 291 17.60 -27.02 -3.48
CA SER A 291 17.04 -27.72 -2.34
C SER A 291 16.72 -26.75 -1.19
N GLU A 292 15.86 -27.16 -0.27
CA GLU A 292 15.41 -26.34 0.87
C GLU A 292 16.58 -25.82 1.72
N ASP A 293 17.66 -26.60 1.83
CA ASP A 293 18.91 -26.25 2.52
C ASP A 293 19.67 -25.07 1.87
N ALA A 294 19.36 -24.70 0.62
CA ALA A 294 19.94 -23.52 -0.02
C ALA A 294 19.59 -22.22 0.72
N TRP A 295 18.58 -22.23 1.59
CA TRP A 295 18.22 -21.09 2.45
C TRP A 295 19.07 -20.99 3.71
N ASP A 296 19.71 -22.07 4.16
CA ASP A 296 20.49 -22.10 5.42
C ASP A 296 21.68 -21.13 5.40
N GLN A 297 22.26 -20.89 4.22
CA GLN A 297 23.33 -19.91 4.03
C GLN A 297 22.91 -18.47 4.40
N PHE A 298 21.60 -18.19 4.44
CA PHE A 298 21.07 -16.85 4.76
C PHE A 298 20.65 -16.69 6.22
N ARG A 299 21.00 -17.63 7.11
CA ARG A 299 20.76 -17.53 8.57
C ARG A 299 21.15 -16.16 9.16
N PRO A 300 22.33 -15.58 8.88
CA PRO A 300 22.69 -14.26 9.40
C PRO A 300 21.75 -13.13 8.90
N GLY A 301 21.22 -13.29 7.68
CA GLY A 301 20.25 -12.36 7.12
C GLY A 301 18.89 -12.45 7.81
N PHE A 302 18.43 -13.66 8.14
CA PHE A 302 17.20 -13.85 8.93
C PHE A 302 17.34 -13.26 10.34
N GLU A 303 18.47 -13.49 11.01
CA GLU A 303 18.78 -12.88 12.32
C GLU A 303 18.73 -11.35 12.25
N THR A 304 19.31 -10.76 11.19
CA THR A 304 19.25 -9.32 10.94
C THR A 304 17.80 -8.84 10.75
N ILE A 305 16.98 -9.57 9.98
CA ILE A 305 15.56 -9.25 9.79
C ILE A 305 14.83 -9.26 11.14
N VAL A 306 15.05 -10.27 11.97
CA VAL A 306 14.43 -10.37 13.30
C VAL A 306 14.80 -9.16 14.16
N SER A 307 16.08 -8.80 14.22
CA SER A 307 16.54 -7.62 14.98
C SER A 307 15.92 -6.30 14.48
N LEU A 308 15.80 -6.14 13.15
CA LEU A 308 15.14 -4.97 12.54
C LEU A 308 13.64 -4.92 12.89
N VAL A 309 12.95 -6.07 12.87
CA VAL A 309 11.54 -6.18 13.26
C VAL A 309 11.36 -5.84 14.74
N GLU A 310 12.19 -6.37 15.62
CA GLU A 310 12.14 -6.06 17.05
C GLU A 310 12.33 -4.56 17.31
N SER A 311 13.34 -3.95 16.67
CA SER A 311 13.61 -2.51 16.76
C SER A 311 12.42 -1.68 16.27
N TYR A 312 11.82 -2.06 15.15
CA TYR A 312 10.62 -1.43 14.61
C TYR A 312 9.42 -1.57 15.55
N LEU A 313 9.16 -2.78 16.06
CA LEU A 313 8.05 -3.07 16.96
C LEU A 313 8.19 -2.33 18.29
N LEU A 314 9.41 -2.20 18.82
CA LEU A 314 9.65 -1.40 20.02
C LEU A 314 9.28 0.06 19.79
N ARG A 315 9.79 0.68 18.71
CA ARG A 315 9.45 2.09 18.39
C ARG A 315 7.95 2.29 18.20
N THR A 316 7.29 1.38 17.47
CA THR A 316 5.86 1.50 17.17
C THR A 316 4.96 1.15 18.35
N ARG A 317 5.32 0.18 19.20
CA ARG A 317 4.64 -0.08 20.48
C ARG A 317 4.77 1.10 21.43
N PHE A 318 5.91 1.78 21.49
CA PHE A 318 6.03 3.03 22.25
C PHE A 318 5.13 4.13 21.69
N VAL A 319 4.97 4.25 20.36
CA VAL A 319 4.02 5.20 19.75
C VAL A 319 2.56 4.83 20.07
N ILE A 320 2.19 3.54 20.05
CA ILE A 320 0.85 3.07 20.42
C ILE A 320 0.62 3.25 21.93
N PHE A 321 1.60 2.97 22.79
CA PHE A 321 1.51 3.11 24.24
C PHE A 321 1.49 4.58 24.71
N ILE A 322 2.19 5.47 24.01
CA ILE A 322 2.12 6.93 24.24
C ILE A 322 0.78 7.49 23.72
N ARG A 323 0.24 6.98 22.62
CA ARG A 323 -1.07 7.40 22.08
C ARG A 323 -2.26 6.84 22.86
N ALA A 324 -2.14 5.63 23.41
CA ALA A 324 -3.12 5.05 24.33
C ALA A 324 -3.11 5.71 25.71
N ASN A 325 -1.99 6.35 26.10
CA ASN A 325 -1.86 7.15 27.33
C ASN A 325 -2.01 8.66 27.10
N TRP A 326 -2.56 9.11 25.96
CA TRP A 326 -2.93 10.52 25.83
C TRP A 326 -4.12 10.82 26.76
N PRO A 327 -4.03 11.83 27.65
CA PRO A 327 -5.00 11.99 28.73
C PRO A 327 -6.39 12.29 28.17
N VAL A 328 -7.34 11.42 28.51
CA VAL A 328 -8.75 11.78 28.62
C VAL A 328 -8.80 12.86 29.70
N TRP A 329 -8.80 14.13 29.31
CA TRP A 329 -9.11 15.20 30.23
C TRP A 329 -10.58 15.09 30.57
N VAL A 330 -10.83 14.58 31.77
CA VAL A 330 -12.07 14.74 32.53
C VAL A 330 -12.41 16.23 32.58
N ASN A 331 -13.55 16.59 32.00
CA ASN A 331 -14.62 17.29 32.71
C ASN A 331 -15.94 17.11 31.96
#